data_AF-A0AAU4APM4-F1
#
_entry.id   AF-A0AAU4APM4-F1
#
_cell.length_a   1.000
_cell.length_b   1.000
_cell.length_c   1.000
_cell.angle_alpha   90.00
_cell.angle_beta   90.00
_cell.angle_gamma   90.00
#
_symmetry.space_group_name_H-M   'P 1'
#
loop_
_entity.id
_entity.type
_entity.pdbx_description
1 polymer ?
#
loop_
_entity_poly.entity_id
_entity_poly.type
_entity_poly.pdbx_seq_one_letter_code
_entity_poly.pdbx_strand_id
1 'polypeptide(L)'
;MTGQPPDLAALQRRLVEFAAARDWEPFHTPKNLAAALSVEASELLEVFQWLTPEQSSAVMADPESAHRVRDEVADVLAYLLQFCAVLEIDVLAALAAKIDRNEERFPRTGRSAGPSTG
;
A
#
# COMPACT_ATOMS: atom_id res chain seq x y z
N MET A 1 -6.02 10.16 26.33
CA MET A 1 -4.75 9.57 25.85
C MET A 1 -4.79 9.59 24.33
N THR A 2 -4.16 10.58 23.69
CA THR A 2 -3.95 10.56 22.24
C THR A 2 -2.89 9.50 21.96
N GLY A 3 -3.32 8.27 21.72
CA GLY A 3 -2.40 7.19 21.36
C GLY A 3 -1.76 7.53 20.02
N GLN A 4 -0.44 7.62 19.99
CA GLN A 4 0.32 7.59 18.74
C GLN A 4 -0.20 6.41 17.91
N PRO A 5 -0.53 6.59 16.62
CA PRO A 5 -0.89 5.45 15.77
C PRO A 5 0.25 4.42 15.82
N PRO A 6 -0.06 3.12 15.77
CA PRO A 6 0.97 2.08 15.81
C PRO A 6 1.94 2.28 14.65
N ASP A 7 3.24 2.13 14.93
CA ASP A 7 4.25 2.14 13.89
C ASP A 7 4.11 0.90 12.99
N LEU A 8 4.66 0.99 11.76
CA LEU A 8 4.51 -0.07 10.76
C LEU A 8 5.10 -1.41 11.22
N ALA A 9 6.21 -1.36 11.97
CA ALA A 9 6.86 -2.55 12.49
C ALA A 9 6.01 -3.24 13.57
N ALA A 10 5.29 -2.48 14.39
CA ALA A 10 4.34 -3.00 15.37
C ALA A 10 3.15 -3.67 14.69
N LEU A 11 2.64 -3.10 13.60
CA LEU A 11 1.60 -3.73 12.79
C LEU A 11 2.08 -5.03 12.14
N GLN A 12 3.27 -5.04 11.55
CA GLN A 12 3.86 -6.23 10.95
C GLN A 12 4.08 -7.35 11.99
N ARG A 13 4.61 -7.03 13.17
CA ARG A 13 4.75 -8.00 14.28
C ARG A 13 3.39 -8.58 14.68
N ARG A 14 2.37 -7.73 14.82
CA ARG A 14 1.02 -8.16 15.17
C ARG A 14 0.41 -9.10 14.12
N LEU A 15 0.70 -8.90 12.83
CA LEU A 15 0.29 -9.81 11.75
C LEU A 15 1.01 -11.17 11.84
N VAL A 16 2.32 -11.16 12.09
CA VAL A 16 3.10 -12.41 12.28
C VAL A 16 2.59 -13.18 13.50
N GLU A 17 2.37 -12.51 14.62
CA GLU A 17 1.79 -13.11 15.83
C GLU A 17 0.38 -13.67 15.59
N PHE A 18 -0.44 -12.95 14.81
CA PHE A 18 -1.78 -13.40 14.44
C PHE A 18 -1.76 -14.69 13.61
N ALA A 19 -0.83 -14.79 12.65
CA ALA A 19 -0.64 -15.97 11.82
C ALA A 19 -0.11 -17.16 12.64
N ALA A 20 0.88 -16.92 13.50
CA ALA A 20 1.46 -17.93 14.38
C ALA A 20 0.44 -18.52 15.36
N ALA A 21 -0.44 -17.68 15.92
CA ALA A 21 -1.51 -18.13 16.79
C ALA A 21 -2.55 -19.03 16.09
N ARG A 22 -2.47 -19.20 14.77
CA ARG A 22 -3.38 -20.01 13.94
C ARG A 22 -2.67 -21.10 13.16
N ASP A 23 -1.37 -21.29 13.39
CA ASP A 23 -0.52 -22.23 12.64
C ASP A 23 -0.58 -21.99 11.12
N TRP A 24 -0.61 -20.71 10.71
CA TRP A 24 -0.72 -20.32 9.30
C TRP A 24 0.60 -20.23 8.55
N GLU A 25 1.74 -20.29 9.26
CA GLU A 25 3.07 -20.19 8.67
C GLU A 25 3.32 -21.14 7.50
N PRO A 26 2.84 -22.41 7.49
CA PRO A 26 3.00 -23.30 6.35
C PRO A 26 2.32 -22.81 5.06
N PHE A 27 1.27 -21.99 5.16
CA PHE A 27 0.56 -21.43 4.02
C PHE A 27 1.17 -20.12 3.53
N HIS A 28 1.93 -19.43 4.37
CA HIS A 28 2.58 -18.15 4.10
C HIS A 28 3.88 -18.29 3.28
N THR A 29 3.84 -19.10 2.22
CA THR A 29 4.93 -19.13 1.25
C THR A 29 4.97 -17.80 0.46
N PRO A 30 6.15 -17.34 -0.01
CA PRO A 30 6.24 -16.12 -0.82
C PRO A 30 5.29 -16.11 -2.03
N LYS A 31 5.11 -17.27 -2.68
CA LYS A 31 4.17 -17.44 -3.79
C LYS A 31 2.73 -17.18 -3.37
N ASN A 32 2.29 -17.78 -2.26
CA ASN A 32 0.91 -17.65 -1.81
C ASN A 32 0.62 -16.23 -1.34
N LEU A 33 1.55 -15.60 -0.61
CA LEU A 33 1.41 -14.22 -0.16
C LEU A 33 1.38 -13.23 -1.33
N ALA A 34 2.21 -13.42 -2.36
CA ALA A 34 2.16 -12.62 -3.58
C ALA A 34 0.83 -12.80 -4.34
N ALA A 35 0.29 -14.02 -4.37
CA ALA A 35 -1.01 -14.29 -4.97
C ALA A 35 -2.14 -13.60 -4.18
N ALA A 36 -2.17 -13.74 -2.85
CA ALA A 36 -3.15 -13.09 -1.98
C ALA A 36 -3.09 -11.57 -2.11
N LEU A 37 -1.88 -10.97 -2.08
CA LEU A 37 -1.68 -9.54 -2.33
C LEU A 37 -2.30 -9.08 -3.66
N SER A 38 -2.17 -9.89 -4.72
CA SER A 38 -2.76 -9.58 -6.02
C SER A 38 -4.29 -9.67 -6.01
N VAL A 39 -4.87 -10.55 -5.19
CA VAL A 39 -6.32 -10.66 -5.00
C VAL A 39 -6.84 -9.40 -4.32
N GLU A 40 -6.27 -8.99 -3.17
CA GLU A 40 -6.73 -7.79 -2.46
C GLU A 40 -6.57 -6.50 -3.29
N ALA A 41 -5.50 -6.43 -4.10
CA ALA A 41 -5.34 -5.31 -5.03
C ALA A 41 -6.43 -5.30 -6.13
N SER A 42 -6.94 -6.48 -6.50
CA SER A 42 -8.06 -6.62 -7.43
C SER A 42 -9.39 -6.28 -6.74
N GLU A 43 -9.59 -6.68 -5.48
CA GLU A 43 -10.78 -6.30 -4.70
C GLU A 43 -10.86 -4.78 -4.49
N LEU A 44 -9.72 -4.12 -4.25
CA LEU A 44 -9.63 -2.65 -4.26
C LEU A 44 -10.06 -2.09 -5.63
N LEU A 45 -9.57 -2.64 -6.73
CA LEU A 45 -9.93 -2.22 -8.09
C LEU A 45 -11.44 -2.39 -8.36
N GLU A 46 -12.07 -3.45 -7.86
CA GLU A 46 -13.50 -3.72 -8.05
C GLU A 46 -14.39 -2.58 -7.53
N VAL A 47 -13.96 -1.87 -6.49
CA VAL A 47 -14.69 -0.69 -5.98
C VAL A 47 -14.79 0.41 -7.04
N PHE A 48 -13.80 0.51 -7.94
CA PHE A 48 -13.68 1.58 -8.92
C PHE A 48 -14.08 1.18 -10.34
N GLN A 49 -14.21 -0.11 -10.63
CA GLN A 49 -14.20 -0.65 -12.01
C GLN A 49 -15.26 -0.06 -12.95
N TRP A 50 -16.40 0.40 -12.41
CA TRP A 50 -17.51 0.96 -13.18
C TRP A 50 -17.74 2.46 -12.96
N LEU A 51 -16.87 3.13 -12.19
CA LEU A 51 -17.03 4.54 -11.86
C LEU A 51 -16.51 5.44 -12.99
N THR A 52 -17.19 6.56 -13.24
CA THR A 52 -16.59 7.65 -14.03
C THR A 52 -15.47 8.33 -13.22
N PRO A 53 -14.57 9.12 -13.86
CA PRO A 53 -13.53 9.86 -13.15
C PRO A 53 -14.07 10.77 -12.01
N GLU A 54 -15.24 11.38 -12.21
CA GLU A 54 -15.89 12.23 -11.22
C GLU A 54 -16.41 11.39 -10.05
N GLN A 55 -17.04 10.25 -10.32
CA GLN A 55 -17.52 9.32 -9.30
C GLN A 55 -16.37 8.71 -8.51
N SER A 56 -15.29 8.27 -9.18
CA SER A 56 -14.11 7.70 -8.54
C SER A 56 -13.44 8.69 -7.60
N SER A 57 -13.39 9.97 -7.97
CA SER A 57 -12.85 11.04 -7.13
C SER A 57 -13.71 11.33 -5.90
N ALA A 58 -15.01 11.03 -5.98
CA ALA A 58 -15.98 11.20 -4.90
C ALA A 58 -16.31 9.90 -4.15
N VAL A 59 -15.60 8.78 -4.42
CA VAL A 59 -15.91 7.43 -3.88
C VAL A 59 -16.06 7.42 -2.36
N MET A 60 -15.29 8.27 -1.67
CA MET A 60 -15.27 8.34 -0.20
C MET A 60 -16.50 9.07 0.40
N ALA A 61 -17.33 9.71 -0.42
CA ALA A 61 -18.55 10.38 0.02
C ALA A 61 -19.72 9.40 0.27
N ASP A 62 -19.68 8.24 -0.37
CA ASP A 62 -20.59 7.13 -0.09
C ASP A 62 -20.03 6.27 1.07
N PRO A 63 -20.73 6.14 2.21
CA PRO A 63 -20.20 5.44 3.39
C PRO A 63 -19.85 3.97 3.13
N GLU A 64 -20.62 3.27 2.29
CA GLU A 64 -20.40 1.86 1.98
C GLU A 64 -19.13 1.67 1.13
N SER A 65 -19.03 2.42 0.04
CA SER A 65 -17.83 2.43 -0.82
C SER A 65 -16.59 2.85 -0.02
N ALA A 66 -16.72 3.88 0.82
CA ALA A 66 -15.63 4.37 1.66
C ALA A 66 -15.17 3.33 2.70
N HIS A 67 -16.06 2.48 3.20
CA HIS A 67 -15.70 1.37 4.08
C HIS A 67 -14.88 0.35 3.32
N ARG A 68 -15.39 -0.11 2.16
CA ARG A 68 -14.70 -1.07 1.30
C ARG A 68 -13.30 -0.60 0.91
N VAL A 69 -13.14 0.64 0.43
CA VAL A 69 -11.82 1.20 0.09
C VAL A 69 -10.84 1.11 1.27
N ARG A 70 -11.29 1.37 2.51
CA ARG A 70 -10.41 1.31 3.68
C ARG A 70 -9.99 -0.11 4.01
N ASP A 71 -10.91 -1.07 3.91
CA ASP A 71 -10.63 -2.48 4.15
C ASP A 71 -9.65 -3.01 3.10
N GLU A 72 -9.93 -2.82 1.81
CA GLU A 72 -9.04 -3.35 0.76
C GLU A 72 -7.65 -2.71 0.77
N VAL A 73 -7.55 -1.42 1.11
CA VAL A 73 -6.24 -0.76 1.32
C VAL A 73 -5.49 -1.38 2.50
N ALA A 74 -6.20 -1.72 3.58
CA ALA A 74 -5.60 -2.36 4.74
C ALA A 74 -5.16 -3.79 4.42
N ASP A 75 -5.95 -4.55 3.65
CA ASP A 75 -5.65 -5.93 3.27
C ASP A 75 -4.46 -6.01 2.30
N VAL A 76 -4.41 -5.11 1.30
CA VAL A 76 -3.22 -4.94 0.45
C VAL A 76 -1.96 -4.68 1.29
N LEU A 77 -2.05 -3.77 2.26
CA LEU A 77 -0.93 -3.49 3.15
C LEU A 77 -0.58 -4.70 4.03
N ALA A 78 -1.57 -5.40 4.57
CA ALA A 78 -1.36 -6.54 5.44
C ALA A 78 -0.63 -7.68 4.72
N TYR A 79 -1.02 -8.03 3.50
CA TYR A 79 -0.31 -9.06 2.74
C TYR A 79 1.07 -8.60 2.27
N LEU A 80 1.25 -7.33 1.93
CA LEU A 80 2.58 -6.80 1.63
C LEU A 80 3.52 -6.91 2.84
N LEU A 81 3.05 -6.56 4.04
CA LEU A 81 3.84 -6.67 5.27
C LEU A 81 4.18 -8.12 5.63
N GLN A 82 3.23 -9.05 5.45
CA GLN A 82 3.49 -10.48 5.65
C GLN A 82 4.47 -11.04 4.61
N PHE A 83 4.34 -10.63 3.34
CA PHE A 83 5.29 -10.99 2.28
C PHE A 83 6.69 -10.49 2.59
N CYS A 84 6.82 -9.23 3.02
CA CYS A 84 8.08 -8.66 3.45
C CYS A 84 8.64 -9.35 4.70
N ALA A 85 7.80 -9.77 5.65
CA ALA A 85 8.23 -10.52 6.84
C ALA A 85 8.89 -11.86 6.45
N VAL A 86 8.26 -12.62 5.56
CA VAL A 86 8.76 -13.94 5.12
C VAL A 86 10.05 -13.84 4.30
N LEU A 87 10.23 -12.74 3.55
CA LEU A 87 11.44 -12.50 2.74
C LEU A 87 12.48 -11.61 3.41
N GLU A 88 12.27 -11.24 4.67
CA GLU A 88 13.18 -10.37 5.45
C GLU A 88 13.45 -9.01 4.76
N ILE A 89 12.42 -8.44 4.13
CA ILE A 89 12.50 -7.14 3.45
C ILE A 89 12.06 -6.03 4.42
N ASP A 90 12.95 -5.06 4.66
CA ASP A 90 12.56 -3.78 5.26
C ASP A 90 11.84 -2.92 4.21
N VAL A 91 10.52 -2.89 4.27
CA VAL A 91 9.67 -2.19 3.29
C VAL A 91 9.89 -0.67 3.29
N LEU A 92 10.23 -0.07 4.44
CA LEU A 92 10.47 1.37 4.54
C LEU A 92 11.82 1.73 3.91
N ALA A 93 12.86 0.96 4.21
CA ALA A 93 14.16 1.13 3.57
C ALA A 93 14.08 0.89 2.05
N ALA A 94 13.34 -0.14 1.62
CA ALA A 94 13.12 -0.44 0.21
C ALA A 94 12.39 0.70 -0.53
N LEU A 95 11.35 1.27 0.08
CA LEU A 95 10.61 2.40 -0.48
C LEU A 95 11.48 3.68 -0.52
N ALA A 96 12.19 4.00 0.56
CA ALA A 96 13.09 5.15 0.61
C ALA A 96 14.13 5.10 -0.53
N ALA A 97 14.84 3.97 -0.66
CA ALA A 97 15.81 3.79 -1.73
C ALA A 97 15.16 3.85 -3.13
N LYS A 98 13.90 3.41 -3.26
CA LYS A 98 13.15 3.49 -4.53
C LYS A 98 12.75 4.93 -4.87
N ILE A 99 12.39 5.74 -3.88
CA ILE A 99 12.11 7.16 -4.04
C ILE A 99 13.36 7.90 -4.51
N ASP A 100 14.50 7.71 -3.86
CA ASP A 100 15.77 8.33 -4.26
C ASP A 100 16.09 8.06 -5.74
N ARG A 101 16.01 6.79 -6.15
CA ARG A 101 16.20 6.39 -7.57
C ARG A 101 15.17 7.02 -8.52
N ASN A 102 13.94 7.24 -8.06
CA ASN A 102 12.90 7.86 -8.88
C ASN A 102 13.15 9.37 -9.05
N GLU A 103 13.64 10.06 -8.02
CA GLU A 103 13.99 11.48 -8.09
C GLU A 103 15.17 11.73 -9.04
N GLU A 104 16.16 10.82 -9.05
CA GLU A 104 17.26 10.85 -10.02
C GLU A 104 16.77 10.58 -11.45
N ARG A 105 15.87 9.61 -11.63
CA ARG A 105 15.34 9.23 -12.95
C ARG A 105 14.40 10.27 -13.54
N PHE A 106 13.63 10.96 -12.69
CA PHE A 106 12.63 11.94 -13.06
C PHE A 106 12.90 13.26 -12.32
N PRO A 107 13.98 13.98 -12.69
CA PRO A 107 14.33 15.22 -12.02
C PRO A 107 13.23 16.26 -12.21
N ARG A 108 13.02 17.11 -11.20
CA ARG A 108 12.09 18.24 -11.32
C ARG A 108 12.55 19.09 -12.49
N THR A 109 11.76 19.17 -13.55
CA THR A 109 12.01 20.12 -14.62
C THR A 109 11.86 21.52 -14.02
N GLY A 110 12.99 22.22 -13.90
CA GLY A 110 12.99 23.62 -13.51
C GLY A 110 12.07 24.41 -14.44
N ARG A 111 11.23 25.23 -13.83
CA ARG A 111 10.43 26.31 -14.43
C ARG A 111 11.02 26.79 -15.76
N SER A 112 10.21 26.73 -16.82
CA SER A 112 10.48 27.39 -18.10
C SER A 112 11.10 28.76 -17.85
N ALA A 113 12.30 28.99 -18.37
CA ALA A 113 12.85 30.32 -18.49
C ALA A 113 11.82 31.15 -19.28
N GLY A 114 11.17 32.09 -18.58
CA GLY A 114 10.32 33.09 -19.23
C GLY A 114 11.15 33.88 -20.24
N PRO A 115 10.54 34.41 -21.31
CA PRO A 115 11.28 35.04 -22.38
C PRO A 115 12.00 36.28 -21.82
N SER A 116 13.32 36.30 -21.95
CA SER A 116 14.15 37.48 -21.79
C SER A 116 13.66 38.53 -22.78
N THR A 117 12.88 39.49 -22.30
CA THR A 117 12.47 40.68 -23.05
C THR A 117 13.66 41.66 -22.98
N GLY A 118 14.39 41.76 -24.10
CA GLY A 118 15.28 42.88 -24.39
C GLY A 118 14.58 43.90 -25.25
#